data_AF-A0A1V9XFK9-F1
#
_entry.id   AF-A0A1V9XFK9-F1
#
_cell.length_a   1.000
_cell.length_b   1.000
_cell.length_c   1.000
_cell.angle_alpha   90.00
_cell.angle_beta   90.00
_cell.angle_gamma   90.00
#
_symmetry.space_group_name_H-M   'P 1'
#
loop_
_entity.id
_entity.type
_entity.pdbx_description
1 polymer ?
#
loop_
_entity_poly.entity_id
_entity_poly.type
_entity_poly.pdbx_seq_one_letter_code
_entity_poly.pdbx_strand_id
1 'polypeptide(L)'
;QVRSPSHSQPMSAIVQDEGLQDGVRRIIFGTGFGTFWLVKLIFLDSISYLSHGKLSPPLERHLLIDIDDIFVSERGTRMRTADVEELRAAQARIRQMVPGFRFNLGFSGRHFHRGYPAENRGEDLLLTHAGEFWWFCHMFGHTQAHLFENETILENEMRLNREFALQHGLGVDQHYSVAPHHSGVYPVHEPLYDAWKRVWDVRVTSTEEYPHLRPARFRRGFIHRSVMVLPRQTCGLYTHTNFYARYPGGSDKLEASIHGGELFYQLVLNTINVFMTHFSNYANDRLALYTFETAIRFVKCWTNLHFSTIPPLQLGEKYFTMYPDEATPLWGNPCDDPRHRLIWSRNKSCSQLPHLLVIGPQKTGTTALYAFLKEHPAIESNENSAEHFEEVQFFNNDRNYLKGIDWYRSFFPMTNDSQLLLFEKSATYFDSEPAPKRVHALLPKAKLVVILTNPAKRAYSWYQHQRAHGDPPAVEHSFLEVVTANDTSPKALRDLRNRCLQPGLYAVHLQRWLSFFPNNQLFIIDGEELRHKPVEVMNKLEHFLQVTPYVDYQYHLEFDPRKGFFCPKVDGRRRCLGASKGRRYPDMCSQCSAVLKEFYLHYNVQLSKLLGQLKIVAPNWLREELTKG
;
A
#
# COMPACT_ATOMS: atom_id res chain seq x y z
N GLN A 1 11.09 41.56 4.03
CA GLN A 1 10.48 42.24 2.86
C GLN A 1 10.92 41.52 1.58
N VAL A 2 10.08 41.49 0.53
CA VAL A 2 10.40 40.86 -0.76
C VAL A 2 10.26 41.91 -1.87
N ARG A 3 11.18 41.92 -2.85
CA ARG A 3 11.08 42.78 -4.04
C ARG A 3 10.36 42.02 -5.16
N SER A 4 9.29 42.59 -5.68
CA SER A 4 8.63 42.09 -6.89
C SER A 4 9.34 42.65 -8.13
N PRO A 5 9.46 41.89 -9.24
CA PRO A 5 9.93 42.44 -10.52
C PRO A 5 9.06 43.61 -11.04
N SER A 6 7.80 43.69 -10.61
CA SER A 6 6.82 44.70 -11.05
C SER A 6 6.70 45.93 -10.16
N HIS A 7 7.34 45.95 -8.97
CA HIS A 7 7.20 47.04 -8.01
C HIS A 7 8.55 47.46 -7.42
N SER A 8 8.84 48.75 -7.49
CA SER A 8 10.09 49.36 -7.00
C SER A 8 10.17 49.48 -5.48
N GLN A 9 9.05 49.33 -4.76
CA GLN A 9 9.02 49.37 -3.30
C GLN A 9 8.99 47.96 -2.67
N PRO A 10 9.79 47.72 -1.62
CA PRO A 10 9.80 46.44 -0.92
C PRO A 10 8.47 46.21 -0.19
N MET A 11 7.82 45.07 -0.45
CA MET A 11 6.60 44.68 0.26
C MET A 11 6.95 43.87 1.51
N SER A 12 6.18 44.04 2.58
CA SER A 12 6.23 43.15 3.74
C SER A 12 5.84 41.74 3.30
N ALA A 13 6.74 40.78 3.51
CA ALA A 13 6.48 39.39 3.14
C ALA A 13 5.35 38.82 4.01
N ILE A 14 5.36 39.20 5.29
CA ILE A 14 4.46 38.70 6.34
C ILE A 14 4.21 39.84 7.32
N VAL A 15 2.97 39.93 7.80
CA VAL A 15 2.52 40.87 8.84
C VAL A 15 1.81 40.08 9.92
N GLN A 16 2.19 40.30 11.18
CA GLN A 16 1.47 39.80 12.34
C GLN A 16 0.47 40.87 12.79
N ASP A 17 -0.80 40.49 12.86
CA ASP A 17 -1.87 41.28 13.46
C ASP A 17 -2.23 40.65 14.81
N GLU A 18 -2.05 41.40 15.88
CA GLU A 18 -2.33 40.94 17.25
C GLU A 18 -3.83 40.97 17.59
N GLY A 19 -4.68 41.41 16.66
CA GLY A 19 -6.13 41.46 16.86
C GLY A 19 -6.55 42.56 17.82
N LEU A 20 -5.77 43.63 17.94
CA LEU A 20 -6.04 44.72 18.91
C LEU A 20 -7.39 45.41 18.67
N GLN A 21 -7.93 45.32 17.45
CA GLN A 21 -9.18 45.99 17.07
C GLN A 21 -10.42 45.10 17.20
N ASP A 22 -10.33 43.80 16.92
CA ASP A 22 -11.47 42.88 16.87
C ASP A 22 -11.29 41.57 17.65
N GLY A 23 -10.18 41.43 18.38
CA GLY A 23 -9.86 40.26 19.19
C GLY A 23 -9.33 39.06 18.41
N VAL A 24 -9.15 39.16 17.09
CA VAL A 24 -8.72 38.03 16.25
C VAL A 24 -7.27 38.20 15.82
N ARG A 25 -6.38 37.32 16.29
CA ARG A 25 -4.99 37.29 15.84
C ARG A 25 -4.88 36.74 14.43
N ARG A 26 -4.04 37.35 13.60
CA ARG A 26 -3.82 36.92 12.20
C ARG A 26 -2.34 36.97 11.85
N ILE A 27 -1.95 36.08 10.93
CA ILE A 27 -0.71 36.23 10.18
C ILE A 27 -1.09 36.43 8.71
N ILE A 28 -0.69 37.55 8.14
CA ILE A 28 -1.04 37.98 6.79
C ILE A 28 0.19 37.81 5.90
N PHE A 29 0.05 37.05 4.82
CA PHE A 29 1.12 36.84 3.84
C PHE A 29 0.96 37.82 2.68
N GLY A 30 1.94 38.69 2.47
CA GLY A 30 1.94 39.69 1.39
C GLY A 30 2.34 39.14 0.02
N THR A 31 2.76 37.88 -0.05
CA THR A 31 3.15 37.18 -1.28
C THR A 31 2.64 35.74 -1.27
N GLY A 32 2.49 35.13 -2.45
CA GLY A 32 2.14 33.71 -2.56
C GLY A 32 3.26 32.77 -2.09
N PHE A 33 2.91 31.53 -1.76
CA PHE A 33 3.85 30.49 -1.30
C PHE A 33 4.86 30.03 -2.36
N GLY A 34 4.67 30.41 -3.63
CA GLY A 34 5.59 30.10 -4.73
C GLY A 34 6.68 31.15 -4.98
N THR A 35 6.59 32.33 -4.34
CA THR A 35 7.41 33.50 -4.71
C THR A 35 8.80 33.47 -4.07
N PHE A 36 8.91 32.98 -2.84
CA PHE A 36 10.17 32.86 -2.12
C PHE A 36 10.10 31.68 -1.14
N TRP A 37 11.17 30.89 -1.06
CA TRP A 37 11.15 29.62 -0.32
C TRP A 37 10.89 29.81 1.18
N LEU A 38 11.39 30.89 1.79
CA LEU A 38 11.23 31.13 3.23
C LEU A 38 9.75 31.32 3.62
N VAL A 39 8.89 31.78 2.70
CA VAL A 39 7.45 31.98 2.94
C VAL A 39 6.79 30.67 3.37
N LYS A 40 7.21 29.52 2.82
CA LYS A 40 6.68 28.22 3.21
C LYS A 40 7.12 27.79 4.62
N LEU A 41 8.33 28.17 5.05
CA LEU A 41 8.78 27.87 6.41
C LEU A 41 8.07 28.74 7.43
N ILE A 42 7.97 30.04 7.17
CA ILE A 42 7.27 30.93 8.10
C ILE A 42 5.78 30.58 8.16
N PHE A 43 5.19 29.98 7.13
CA PHE A 43 3.86 29.40 7.23
C PHE A 43 3.75 28.30 8.29
N LEU A 44 4.73 27.40 8.37
CA LEU A 44 4.78 26.39 9.42
C LEU A 44 4.96 27.03 10.80
N ASP A 45 5.83 28.04 10.91
CA ASP A 45 6.01 28.80 12.15
C ASP A 45 4.73 29.55 12.54
N SER A 46 3.96 30.04 11.57
CA SER A 46 2.69 30.72 11.79
C SER A 46 1.63 29.76 12.34
N ILE A 47 1.58 28.52 11.83
CA ILE A 47 0.73 27.47 12.37
C ILE A 47 1.13 27.14 13.80
N SER A 48 2.43 26.97 14.06
CA SER A 48 2.96 26.75 15.42
C SER A 48 2.56 27.91 16.35
N TYR A 49 2.81 29.15 15.93
CA TYR A 49 2.52 30.36 16.69
C TYR A 49 1.02 30.50 17.02
N LEU A 50 0.14 30.41 16.00
CA LEU A 50 -1.31 30.55 16.18
C LEU A 50 -1.92 29.38 16.96
N SER A 51 -1.30 28.20 16.93
CA SER A 51 -1.73 27.02 17.70
C SER A 51 -1.11 26.95 19.10
N HIS A 52 -0.32 27.95 19.53
CA HIS A 52 0.45 27.91 20.77
C HIS A 52 1.31 26.66 20.90
N GLY A 53 1.95 26.28 19.81
CA GLY A 53 2.86 25.15 19.73
C GLY A 53 2.18 23.79 19.49
N LYS A 54 0.85 23.69 19.60
CA LYS A 54 0.12 22.41 19.52
C LYS A 54 0.28 21.69 18.17
N LEU A 55 0.50 22.44 17.09
CA LEU A 55 0.68 21.91 15.74
C LEU A 55 2.14 22.02 15.26
N SER A 56 3.10 22.14 16.19
CA SER A 56 4.52 22.25 15.83
C SER A 56 5.08 20.90 15.41
N PRO A 57 5.73 20.80 14.23
CA PRO A 57 6.52 19.63 13.91
C PRO A 57 7.74 19.54 14.85
N PRO A 58 8.25 18.33 15.12
CA PRO A 58 9.49 18.17 15.87
C PRO A 58 10.66 18.84 15.14
N LEU A 59 11.67 19.30 15.89
CA LEU A 59 12.89 19.89 15.30
C LEU A 59 13.95 18.85 14.94
N GLU A 60 13.84 17.62 15.45
CA GLU A 60 14.79 16.54 15.16
C GLU A 60 14.67 16.04 13.72
N ARG A 61 15.82 15.84 13.07
CA ARG A 61 15.94 15.26 11.75
C ARG A 61 16.98 14.14 11.78
N HIS A 62 16.59 12.93 11.44
CA HIS A 62 17.53 11.80 11.32
C HIS A 62 18.00 11.69 9.88
N LEU A 63 19.31 11.64 9.67
CA LEU A 63 19.92 11.61 8.34
C LEU A 63 20.76 10.34 8.15
N LEU A 64 20.45 9.57 7.12
CA LEU A 64 21.23 8.46 6.60
C LEU A 64 21.53 8.72 5.13
N ILE A 65 22.80 8.62 4.74
CA ILE A 65 23.23 8.73 3.34
C ILE A 65 23.86 7.41 2.94
N ASP A 66 23.15 6.70 2.09
CA ASP A 66 23.58 5.43 1.52
C ASP A 66 24.33 5.69 0.21
N ILE A 67 25.54 5.15 0.10
CA ILE A 67 26.38 5.13 -1.09
C ILE A 67 26.29 3.73 -1.70
N ASP A 68 25.41 3.57 -2.67
CA ASP A 68 25.25 2.32 -3.41
C ASP A 68 26.44 2.12 -4.38
N ASP A 69 26.53 0.94 -4.98
CA ASP A 69 27.48 0.64 -6.07
C ASP A 69 28.97 0.67 -5.71
N ILE A 70 29.35 0.50 -4.44
CA ILE A 70 30.77 0.39 -4.06
C ILE A 70 31.40 -0.79 -4.83
N PHE A 71 32.45 -0.46 -5.60
CA PHE A 71 33.18 -1.30 -6.57
C PHE A 71 32.50 -1.53 -7.94
N VAL A 72 31.24 -1.15 -8.13
CA VAL A 72 30.49 -1.46 -9.37
C VAL A 72 30.81 -0.50 -10.51
N SER A 73 31.04 0.79 -10.21
CA SER A 73 31.12 1.87 -11.22
C SER A 73 32.17 1.63 -12.31
N GLU A 74 31.91 2.21 -13.48
CA GLU A 74 32.75 2.12 -14.68
C GLU A 74 34.14 2.74 -14.47
N ARG A 75 35.14 2.25 -15.21
CA ARG A 75 36.50 2.81 -15.22
C ARG A 75 36.49 4.29 -15.55
N GLY A 76 37.27 5.09 -14.83
CA GLY A 76 37.31 6.55 -14.96
C GLY A 76 36.27 7.28 -14.10
N THR A 77 35.37 6.56 -13.43
CA THR A 77 34.34 7.12 -12.53
C THR A 77 34.46 6.62 -11.10
N ARG A 78 35.51 5.85 -10.78
CA ARG A 78 35.71 5.28 -9.44
C ARG A 78 36.57 6.21 -8.58
N MET A 79 36.42 6.12 -7.26
CA MET A 79 37.20 6.94 -6.34
C MET A 79 38.70 6.62 -6.41
N ARG A 80 39.52 7.66 -6.48
CA ARG A 80 40.97 7.56 -6.29
C ARG A 80 41.31 7.77 -4.82
N THR A 81 42.58 7.56 -4.43
CA THR A 81 43.03 7.80 -3.05
C THR A 81 42.66 9.19 -2.53
N ALA A 82 42.83 10.23 -3.36
CA ALA A 82 42.47 11.60 -2.99
C ALA A 82 40.96 11.79 -2.74
N ASP A 83 40.11 11.00 -3.40
CA ASP A 83 38.65 11.07 -3.22
C ASP A 83 38.21 10.36 -1.94
N VAL A 84 38.86 9.24 -1.60
CA VAL A 84 38.64 8.53 -0.33
C VAL A 84 39.07 9.38 0.85
N GLU A 85 40.21 10.08 0.76
CA GLU A 85 40.63 11.00 1.81
C GLU A 85 39.64 12.16 1.98
N GLU A 86 39.11 12.69 0.88
CA GLU A 86 38.09 13.73 0.96
C GLU A 86 36.75 13.20 1.51
N LEU A 87 36.36 11.97 1.18
CA LEU A 87 35.18 11.33 1.76
C LEU A 87 35.28 11.26 3.28
N ARG A 88 36.46 10.90 3.80
CA ARG A 88 36.74 10.86 5.25
C ARG A 88 36.73 12.26 5.86
N ALA A 89 37.39 13.22 5.23
CA ALA A 89 37.42 14.60 5.69
C ALA A 89 36.01 15.23 5.71
N ALA A 90 35.22 15.02 4.67
CA ALA A 90 33.82 15.43 4.57
C ALA A 90 32.96 14.78 5.65
N GLN A 91 33.11 13.47 5.88
CA GLN A 91 32.42 12.78 6.98
C GLN A 91 32.72 13.45 8.33
N ALA A 92 33.99 13.79 8.60
CA ALA A 92 34.37 14.50 9.83
C ALA A 92 33.73 15.89 9.94
N ARG A 93 33.70 16.67 8.84
CA ARG A 93 33.03 17.98 8.79
C ARG A 93 31.51 17.86 9.00
N ILE A 94 30.86 16.90 8.35
CA ILE A 94 29.42 16.66 8.51
C ILE A 94 29.13 16.22 9.94
N ARG A 95 29.97 15.39 10.56
CA ARG A 95 29.80 14.93 11.95
C ARG A 95 29.78 16.07 12.98
N GLN A 96 30.45 17.18 12.71
CA GLN A 96 30.36 18.39 13.54
C GLN A 96 28.97 19.04 13.48
N MET A 97 28.26 18.88 12.36
CA MET A 97 26.93 19.44 12.14
C MET A 97 25.79 18.46 12.43
N VAL A 98 26.08 17.15 12.30
CA VAL A 98 25.18 16.01 12.42
C VAL A 98 25.84 14.96 13.33
N PRO A 99 25.60 15.00 14.65
CA PRO A 99 26.19 14.04 15.59
C PRO A 99 25.87 12.60 15.20
N GLY A 100 26.88 11.73 15.32
CA GLY A 100 26.79 10.31 14.94
C GLY A 100 26.93 10.03 13.44
N PHE A 101 27.11 11.04 12.59
CA PHE A 101 27.14 10.85 11.14
C PHE A 101 28.23 9.87 10.69
N ARG A 102 27.80 8.92 9.86
CA ARG A 102 28.61 7.91 9.19
C ARG A 102 27.97 7.60 7.83
N PHE A 103 28.75 7.62 6.76
CA PHE A 103 28.30 7.13 5.47
C PHE A 103 28.06 5.62 5.55
N ASN A 104 27.02 5.16 4.86
CA ASN A 104 26.63 3.77 4.80
C ASN A 104 26.90 3.25 3.38
N LEU A 105 27.76 2.25 3.23
CA LEU A 105 28.37 1.86 1.96
C LEU A 105 27.82 0.50 1.49
N GLY A 106 27.13 0.52 0.35
CA GLY A 106 26.55 -0.66 -0.29
C GLY A 106 27.53 -1.28 -1.27
N PHE A 107 28.01 -2.49 -0.99
CA PHE A 107 29.10 -3.10 -1.75
C PHE A 107 28.68 -4.36 -2.52
N SER A 108 29.35 -4.54 -3.68
CA SER A 108 29.24 -5.73 -4.53
C SER A 108 30.64 -6.29 -4.83
N GLY A 109 31.06 -7.27 -4.04
CA GLY A 109 32.46 -7.77 -4.02
C GLY A 109 32.99 -8.31 -5.35
N ARG A 110 32.12 -8.78 -6.27
CA ARG A 110 32.53 -9.30 -7.59
C ARG A 110 33.30 -8.28 -8.43
N HIS A 111 33.07 -7.00 -8.17
CA HIS A 111 33.58 -5.90 -8.97
C HIS A 111 34.79 -5.19 -8.37
N PHE A 112 35.30 -5.68 -7.24
CA PHE A 112 36.53 -5.17 -6.62
C PHE A 112 37.72 -5.23 -7.60
N HIS A 113 38.55 -4.19 -7.61
CA HIS A 113 39.77 -4.08 -8.43
C HIS A 113 39.56 -4.09 -9.95
N ARG A 114 38.38 -3.70 -10.44
CA ARG A 114 38.11 -3.60 -11.89
C ARG A 114 38.45 -2.24 -12.51
N GLY A 115 38.93 -1.28 -11.71
CA GLY A 115 39.32 0.07 -12.12
C GLY A 115 40.69 0.17 -12.79
N TYR A 116 41.13 1.41 -13.03
CA TYR A 116 42.53 1.72 -13.32
C TYR A 116 43.41 1.55 -12.07
N PRO A 117 44.75 1.40 -12.20
CA PRO A 117 45.64 1.22 -11.04
C PRO A 117 45.49 2.30 -9.96
N ALA A 118 45.19 3.55 -10.34
CA ALA A 118 44.96 4.63 -9.38
C ALA A 118 43.61 4.52 -8.63
N GLU A 119 42.59 3.97 -9.28
CA GLU A 119 41.27 3.71 -8.70
C GLU A 119 41.34 2.48 -7.77
N ASN A 120 42.02 1.41 -8.19
CA ASN A 120 42.21 0.22 -7.35
C ASN A 120 42.95 0.56 -6.04
N ARG A 121 43.96 1.44 -6.08
CA ARG A 121 44.60 1.97 -4.86
C ARG A 121 43.63 2.78 -3.99
N GLY A 122 42.65 3.46 -4.60
CA GLY A 122 41.57 4.13 -3.86
C GLY A 122 40.69 3.11 -3.14
N GLU A 123 40.32 2.02 -3.81
CA GLU A 123 39.55 0.93 -3.19
C GLU A 123 40.30 0.25 -2.05
N ASP A 124 41.61 0.01 -2.22
CA ASP A 124 42.46 -0.51 -1.15
C ASP A 124 42.46 0.42 0.07
N LEU A 125 42.65 1.73 -0.16
CA LEU A 125 42.62 2.73 0.90
C LEU A 125 41.24 2.83 1.57
N LEU A 126 40.16 2.66 0.82
CA LEU A 126 38.80 2.63 1.39
C LEU A 126 38.65 1.45 2.36
N LEU A 127 39.19 0.28 2.00
CA LEU A 127 39.16 -0.92 2.84
C LEU A 127 40.07 -0.79 4.07
N THR A 128 41.23 -0.13 3.99
CA THR A 128 42.05 0.13 5.19
C THR A 128 41.33 0.99 6.22
N HIS A 129 40.34 1.77 5.79
CA HIS A 129 39.48 2.60 6.64
C HIS A 129 38.05 2.05 6.79
N ALA A 130 37.82 0.76 6.51
CA ALA A 130 36.47 0.16 6.58
C ALA A 130 35.77 0.38 7.92
N GLY A 131 36.53 0.37 9.02
CA GLY A 131 36.04 0.63 10.38
C GLY A 131 35.50 2.04 10.62
N GLU A 132 35.69 2.98 9.69
CA GLU A 132 35.15 4.35 9.74
C GLU A 132 33.77 4.48 9.06
N PHE A 133 33.31 3.48 8.31
CA PHE A 133 32.07 3.48 7.50
C PHE A 133 31.11 2.35 7.87
N TRP A 134 29.80 2.57 7.81
CA TRP A 134 28.86 1.44 7.88
C TRP A 134 28.83 0.74 6.54
N TRP A 135 28.56 -0.55 6.54
CA TRP A 135 28.52 -1.36 5.33
C TRP A 135 27.22 -2.15 5.26
N PHE A 136 26.69 -2.29 4.06
CA PHE A 136 25.54 -3.13 3.80
C PHE A 136 25.71 -3.91 2.50
N CYS A 137 25.04 -5.06 2.45
CA CYS A 137 25.05 -5.90 1.25
C CYS A 137 24.32 -5.20 0.11
N HIS A 138 24.95 -5.16 -1.06
CA HIS A 138 24.33 -4.72 -2.31
C HIS A 138 24.41 -5.80 -3.42
N MET A 139 24.33 -7.08 -3.00
CA MET A 139 24.48 -8.27 -3.83
C MET A 139 25.91 -8.42 -4.41
N PHE A 140 26.48 -9.62 -4.40
CA PHE A 140 27.85 -9.88 -4.88
C PHE A 140 28.11 -9.38 -6.30
N GLY A 141 27.25 -9.72 -7.25
CA GLY A 141 27.34 -9.42 -8.67
C GLY A 141 26.59 -8.18 -9.10
N HIS A 142 25.92 -7.47 -8.19
CA HIS A 142 25.02 -6.35 -8.49
C HIS A 142 23.82 -6.77 -9.38
N THR A 143 23.35 -8.02 -9.23
CA THR A 143 22.21 -8.54 -10.00
C THR A 143 20.89 -8.19 -9.29
N GLN A 144 19.90 -7.74 -10.07
CA GLN A 144 18.56 -7.43 -9.56
C GLN A 144 17.84 -8.70 -9.08
N ALA A 145 17.21 -8.65 -7.91
CA ALA A 145 16.63 -9.83 -7.25
C ALA A 145 15.58 -10.57 -8.09
N HIS A 146 14.76 -9.85 -8.87
CA HIS A 146 13.72 -10.45 -9.71
C HIS A 146 14.24 -11.23 -10.93
N LEU A 147 15.55 -11.15 -11.24
CA LEU A 147 16.16 -11.86 -12.36
C LEU A 147 16.67 -13.25 -11.98
N PHE A 148 16.71 -13.59 -10.70
CA PHE A 148 17.12 -14.91 -10.25
C PHE A 148 16.00 -15.93 -10.47
N GLU A 149 16.36 -17.09 -11.03
CA GLU A 149 15.40 -18.15 -11.36
C GLU A 149 14.86 -18.86 -10.12
N ASN A 150 15.68 -18.97 -9.07
CA ASN A 150 15.31 -19.59 -7.81
C ASN A 150 16.05 -18.97 -6.63
N GLU A 151 15.50 -19.23 -5.44
CA GLU A 151 15.96 -18.73 -4.16
C GLU A 151 17.38 -19.20 -3.80
N THR A 152 17.76 -20.41 -4.18
CA THR A 152 19.09 -20.98 -3.91
C THR A 152 20.21 -20.20 -4.58
N ILE A 153 20.02 -19.78 -5.84
CA ILE A 153 21.04 -18.98 -6.56
C ILE A 153 21.15 -17.59 -5.92
N LEU A 154 20.01 -16.98 -5.55
CA LEU A 154 19.98 -15.70 -4.86
C LEU A 154 20.72 -15.75 -3.51
N GLU A 155 20.51 -16.82 -2.72
CA GLU A 155 21.24 -17.04 -1.47
C GLU A 155 22.75 -17.19 -1.69
N ASN A 156 23.15 -17.99 -2.67
CA ASN A 156 24.57 -18.21 -2.95
C ASN A 156 25.25 -16.91 -3.36
N GLU A 157 24.56 -16.06 -4.11
CA GLU A 157 25.03 -14.73 -4.46
C GLU A 157 25.28 -13.88 -3.20
N MET A 158 24.32 -13.87 -2.27
CA MET A 158 24.47 -13.18 -1.00
C MET A 158 25.59 -13.77 -0.13
N ARG A 159 25.78 -15.10 -0.12
CA ARG A 159 26.85 -15.77 0.64
C ARG A 159 28.23 -15.38 0.13
N LEU A 160 28.44 -15.33 -1.19
CA LEU A 160 29.69 -14.86 -1.79
C LEU A 160 30.03 -13.42 -1.37
N ASN A 161 29.01 -12.54 -1.32
CA ASN A 161 29.22 -11.17 -0.85
C ASN A 161 29.55 -11.12 0.65
N ARG A 162 29.00 -12.05 1.44
CA ARG A 162 29.29 -12.17 2.88
C ARG A 162 30.70 -12.69 3.14
N GLU A 163 31.16 -13.66 2.36
CA GLU A 163 32.54 -14.13 2.41
C GLU A 163 33.52 -13.01 2.06
N PHE A 164 33.22 -12.23 1.01
CA PHE A 164 34.01 -11.04 0.67
C PHE A 164 34.10 -10.06 1.84
N ALA A 165 32.98 -9.77 2.51
CA ALA A 165 32.93 -8.90 3.68
C ALA A 165 33.82 -9.41 4.83
N LEU A 166 33.76 -10.71 5.13
CA LEU A 166 34.56 -11.33 6.18
C LEU A 166 36.06 -11.28 5.85
N GLN A 167 36.43 -11.55 4.60
CA GLN A 167 37.83 -11.51 4.14
C GLN A 167 38.45 -10.11 4.25
N HIS A 168 37.64 -9.06 4.06
CA HIS A 168 38.10 -7.68 4.07
C HIS A 168 37.72 -6.91 5.36
N GLY A 169 37.22 -7.60 6.38
CA GLY A 169 36.90 -6.99 7.68
C GLY A 169 35.77 -5.94 7.63
N LEU A 170 34.80 -6.08 6.72
CA LEU A 170 33.67 -5.15 6.60
C LEU A 170 32.64 -5.42 7.71
N GLY A 171 32.28 -4.38 8.47
CA GLY A 171 31.27 -4.45 9.53
C GLY A 171 29.85 -4.50 8.96
N VAL A 172 29.22 -5.68 9.01
CA VAL A 172 27.92 -5.98 8.37
C VAL A 172 26.81 -6.35 9.37
N ASP A 173 27.01 -6.04 10.64
CA ASP A 173 26.11 -6.30 11.76
C ASP A 173 24.94 -5.31 11.87
N GLN A 174 24.76 -4.43 10.87
CA GLN A 174 23.74 -3.38 10.90
C GLN A 174 22.32 -3.88 10.60
N HIS A 175 22.16 -5.17 10.26
CA HIS A 175 20.88 -5.78 9.86
C HIS A 175 20.19 -5.02 8.71
N TYR A 176 20.99 -4.35 7.88
CA TYR A 176 20.57 -3.49 6.80
C TYR A 176 21.13 -3.97 5.48
N SER A 177 20.30 -3.92 4.44
CA SER A 177 20.66 -4.33 3.08
C SER A 177 19.76 -3.60 2.10
N VAL A 178 20.25 -3.35 0.89
CA VAL A 178 19.44 -2.77 -0.19
C VAL A 178 19.70 -3.58 -1.45
N ALA A 179 18.64 -4.00 -2.13
CA ALA A 179 18.79 -4.74 -3.38
C ALA A 179 19.13 -3.77 -4.54
N PRO A 180 19.98 -4.19 -5.50
CA PRO A 180 20.25 -3.43 -6.73
C PRO A 180 18.97 -2.92 -7.39
N HIS A 181 18.95 -1.62 -7.69
CA HIS A 181 17.79 -0.92 -8.27
C HIS A 181 16.49 -1.10 -7.47
N HIS A 182 16.58 -1.36 -6.16
CA HIS A 182 15.44 -1.65 -5.28
C HIS A 182 14.56 -2.83 -5.73
N SER A 183 15.09 -3.66 -6.64
CA SER A 183 14.35 -4.77 -7.22
C SER A 183 14.00 -5.79 -6.16
N GLY A 184 12.72 -6.18 -6.13
CA GLY A 184 12.20 -7.16 -5.18
C GLY A 184 11.89 -6.60 -3.79
N VAL A 185 12.30 -5.36 -3.47
CA VAL A 185 11.85 -4.66 -2.26
C VAL A 185 10.43 -4.17 -2.45
N TYR A 186 10.18 -3.44 -3.54
CA TYR A 186 8.84 -3.15 -4.03
C TYR A 186 8.83 -3.02 -5.57
N PRO A 187 7.95 -3.72 -6.31
CA PRO A 187 7.04 -4.75 -5.83
C PRO A 187 7.79 -5.89 -5.14
N VAL A 188 7.18 -6.42 -4.08
CA VAL A 188 7.81 -7.45 -3.24
C VAL A 188 8.11 -8.71 -4.07
N HIS A 189 9.30 -9.27 -3.84
CA HIS A 189 9.71 -10.58 -4.31
C HIS A 189 10.01 -11.45 -3.09
N GLU A 190 9.12 -12.40 -2.78
CA GLU A 190 9.22 -13.21 -1.55
C GLU A 190 10.60 -13.88 -1.34
N PRO A 191 11.22 -14.51 -2.36
CA PRO A 191 12.55 -15.12 -2.21
C PRO A 191 13.63 -14.16 -1.72
N LEU A 192 13.52 -12.86 -2.03
CA LEU A 192 14.48 -11.84 -1.56
C LEU A 192 14.41 -11.69 -0.04
N TYR A 193 13.21 -11.56 0.52
CA TYR A 193 13.02 -11.35 1.96
C TYR A 193 13.46 -12.60 2.76
N ASP A 194 13.18 -13.78 2.22
CA ASP A 194 13.57 -15.04 2.84
C ASP A 194 15.11 -15.24 2.79
N ALA A 195 15.75 -14.99 1.65
CA ALA A 195 17.20 -15.06 1.51
C ALA A 195 17.93 -14.02 2.38
N TRP A 196 17.41 -12.79 2.44
CA TRP A 196 17.95 -11.72 3.27
C TRP A 196 17.99 -12.09 4.75
N LYS A 197 16.90 -12.65 5.28
CA LYS A 197 16.87 -13.12 6.66
C LYS A 197 17.87 -14.23 6.92
N ARG A 198 17.92 -15.24 6.03
CA ARG A 198 18.76 -16.43 6.23
C ARG A 198 20.25 -16.13 6.12
N VAL A 199 20.66 -15.27 5.19
CA VAL A 199 22.09 -15.02 4.90
C VAL A 199 22.66 -13.84 5.70
N TRP A 200 21.87 -12.77 5.84
CA TRP A 200 22.34 -11.49 6.37
C TRP A 200 21.61 -11.04 7.65
N ASP A 201 20.59 -11.77 8.11
CA ASP A 201 19.71 -11.36 9.21
C ASP A 201 19.20 -9.92 9.02
N VAL A 202 18.74 -9.61 7.80
CA VAL A 202 18.21 -8.28 7.48
C VAL A 202 16.91 -8.06 8.23
N ARG A 203 16.85 -6.94 8.95
CA ARG A 203 15.67 -6.47 9.67
C ARG A 203 15.19 -5.12 9.18
N VAL A 204 16.05 -4.36 8.50
CA VAL A 204 15.70 -3.07 7.87
C VAL A 204 16.23 -3.02 6.45
N THR A 205 15.47 -2.40 5.56
CA THR A 205 15.91 -2.04 4.21
C THR A 205 15.30 -0.68 3.84
N SER A 206 15.56 -0.19 2.64
CA SER A 206 14.92 1.01 2.12
C SER A 206 14.57 0.87 0.64
N THR A 207 13.56 1.61 0.22
CA THR A 207 13.15 1.64 -1.19
C THR A 207 12.68 3.01 -1.63
N GLU A 208 12.97 3.33 -2.89
CA GLU A 208 12.41 4.50 -3.56
C GLU A 208 11.09 4.22 -4.29
N GLU A 209 10.64 2.96 -4.26
CA GLU A 209 9.56 2.44 -5.09
C GLU A 209 8.20 2.38 -4.36
N TYR A 210 8.14 2.73 -3.07
CA TYR A 210 6.94 2.54 -2.24
C TYR A 210 6.43 3.78 -1.48
N PRO A 211 5.16 4.17 -1.73
CA PRO A 211 4.60 4.15 -3.08
C PRO A 211 5.51 4.96 -4.03
N HIS A 212 5.55 4.63 -5.31
CA HIS A 212 6.37 5.34 -6.30
C HIS A 212 5.76 6.71 -6.67
N LEU A 213 5.75 7.61 -5.69
CA LEU A 213 5.19 8.95 -5.79
C LEU A 213 6.29 10.01 -5.95
N ARG A 214 5.94 11.08 -6.67
CA ARG A 214 6.73 12.32 -6.73
C ARG A 214 5.91 13.47 -6.16
N PRO A 215 6.50 14.38 -5.37
CA PRO A 215 7.88 14.35 -4.84
C PRO A 215 8.14 13.23 -3.82
N ALA A 216 9.41 12.84 -3.67
CA ALA A 216 9.84 11.69 -2.87
C ALA A 216 9.43 11.72 -1.39
N ARG A 217 9.10 12.90 -0.83
CA ARG A 217 8.57 13.05 0.54
C ARG A 217 7.20 12.37 0.78
N PHE A 218 6.49 12.02 -0.28
CA PHE A 218 5.22 11.29 -0.19
C PHE A 218 5.39 9.77 -0.17
N ARG A 219 6.64 9.27 -0.29
CA ARG A 219 6.97 7.87 -0.04
C ARG A 219 6.72 7.50 1.42
N ARG A 220 6.47 6.23 1.67
CA ARG A 220 6.03 5.71 2.97
C ARG A 220 6.80 4.44 3.30
N GLY A 221 6.85 4.09 4.58
CA GLY A 221 7.41 2.81 5.00
C GLY A 221 6.36 1.70 4.91
N PHE A 222 6.81 0.46 5.06
CA PHE A 222 5.96 -0.68 5.40
C PHE A 222 6.77 -1.78 6.07
N ILE A 223 6.09 -2.70 6.76
CA ILE A 223 6.71 -3.91 7.29
C ILE A 223 6.21 -5.10 6.48
N HIS A 224 7.14 -5.85 5.90
CA HIS A 224 6.83 -7.12 5.24
C HIS A 224 7.75 -8.21 5.73
N ARG A 225 7.19 -9.38 6.05
CA ARG A 225 7.94 -10.51 6.63
C ARG A 225 8.86 -10.03 7.77
N SER A 226 8.39 -9.20 8.70
CA SER A 226 9.24 -8.67 9.81
C SER A 226 10.46 -7.85 9.39
N VAL A 227 10.56 -7.42 8.14
CA VAL A 227 11.59 -6.49 7.66
C VAL A 227 10.96 -5.11 7.52
N MET A 228 11.52 -4.13 8.21
CA MET A 228 11.12 -2.73 8.16
C MET A 228 11.67 -2.09 6.88
N VAL A 229 10.79 -1.67 5.98
CA VAL A 229 11.16 -0.98 4.74
C VAL A 229 10.98 0.52 4.95
N LEU A 230 12.09 1.25 4.94
CA LEU A 230 12.10 2.71 5.06
C LEU A 230 11.88 3.40 3.71
N PRO A 231 11.17 4.55 3.67
CA PRO A 231 11.08 5.35 2.46
C PRO A 231 12.42 6.01 2.16
N ARG A 232 12.96 5.74 0.97
CA ARG A 232 14.21 6.35 0.48
C ARG A 232 13.93 7.57 -0.38
N GLN A 233 14.74 8.62 -0.28
CA GLN A 233 14.65 9.86 -1.05
C GLN A 233 15.73 9.94 -2.13
N THR A 234 15.39 10.65 -3.21
CA THR A 234 16.33 11.01 -4.28
C THR A 234 16.88 12.41 -4.03
N CYS A 235 18.19 12.60 -4.24
CA CYS A 235 18.87 13.88 -4.05
C CYS A 235 19.17 14.64 -5.37
N GLY A 236 18.68 14.15 -6.50
CA GLY A 236 18.98 14.73 -7.83
C GLY A 236 20.39 14.41 -8.34
N LEU A 237 21.11 13.50 -7.70
CA LEU A 237 22.37 12.92 -8.17
C LEU A 237 22.10 11.52 -8.70
N TYR A 238 22.48 11.26 -9.95
CA TYR A 238 22.34 9.96 -10.60
C TYR A 238 23.72 9.34 -10.88
N THR A 239 23.78 8.05 -11.20
CA THR A 239 25.03 7.31 -11.49
C THR A 239 25.93 7.95 -12.56
N HIS A 240 25.33 8.65 -13.53
CA HIS A 240 26.03 9.36 -14.60
C HIS A 240 26.33 10.84 -14.28
N THR A 241 25.88 11.34 -13.13
CA THR A 241 26.07 12.73 -12.69
C THR A 241 27.37 12.83 -11.89
N ASN A 242 28.49 12.91 -12.59
CA ASN A 242 29.83 12.85 -11.98
C ASN A 242 30.61 14.16 -12.09
N PHE A 243 30.15 15.08 -12.95
CA PHE A 243 30.81 16.37 -13.20
C PHE A 243 29.81 17.51 -13.06
N TYR A 244 30.22 18.60 -12.40
CA TYR A 244 29.37 19.75 -12.09
C TYR A 244 28.79 20.36 -13.37
N ALA A 245 29.64 20.54 -14.39
CA ALA A 245 29.25 21.08 -15.69
C ALA A 245 28.27 20.18 -16.48
N ARG A 246 28.13 18.91 -16.11
CA ARG A 246 27.22 17.94 -16.77
C ARG A 246 26.01 17.61 -15.91
N TYR A 247 25.76 18.36 -14.84
CA TYR A 247 24.59 18.16 -14.00
C TYR A 247 23.29 18.29 -14.82
N PRO A 248 22.31 17.37 -14.70
CA PRO A 248 21.08 17.41 -15.48
C PRO A 248 20.24 18.68 -15.25
N GLY A 249 20.31 19.63 -16.19
CA GLY A 249 19.67 20.94 -16.12
C GLY A 249 20.58 22.09 -15.67
N GLY A 250 21.90 21.86 -15.62
CA GLY A 250 22.91 22.88 -15.34
C GLY A 250 23.24 23.04 -13.86
N SER A 251 24.40 23.65 -13.57
CA SER A 251 24.87 23.96 -12.21
C SER A 251 23.84 24.70 -11.38
N ASP A 252 23.17 25.68 -11.98
CA ASP A 252 22.19 26.54 -11.31
C ASP A 252 21.00 25.73 -10.77
N LYS A 253 20.68 24.60 -11.39
CA LYS A 253 19.61 23.72 -10.91
C LYS A 253 20.03 22.93 -9.67
N LEU A 254 21.30 22.51 -9.57
CA LEU A 254 21.82 21.90 -8.36
C LEU A 254 21.81 22.92 -7.22
N GLU A 255 22.31 24.14 -7.47
CA GLU A 255 22.26 25.24 -6.51
C GLU A 255 20.83 25.56 -6.07
N ALA A 256 19.90 25.68 -7.01
CA ALA A 256 18.50 25.93 -6.71
C ALA A 256 17.87 24.81 -5.87
N SER A 257 18.26 23.55 -6.09
CA SER A 257 17.77 22.42 -5.27
C SER A 257 18.24 22.52 -3.81
N ILE A 258 19.50 22.96 -3.60
CA ILE A 258 20.14 23.13 -2.29
C ILE A 258 19.60 24.37 -1.56
N HIS A 259 19.45 25.49 -2.28
CA HIS A 259 19.12 26.80 -1.71
C HIS A 259 17.63 27.12 -1.76
N GLY A 260 16.84 26.37 -0.99
CA GLY A 260 15.40 26.58 -0.90
C GLY A 260 14.57 25.81 -1.94
N GLY A 261 15.18 24.85 -2.63
CA GLY A 261 14.52 23.97 -3.59
C GLY A 261 14.21 22.58 -3.03
N GLU A 262 14.21 21.58 -3.91
CA GLU A 262 13.72 20.24 -3.60
C GLU A 262 14.50 19.55 -2.46
N LEU A 263 15.84 19.48 -2.56
CA LEU A 263 16.67 18.85 -1.54
C LEU A 263 16.52 19.54 -0.18
N PHE A 264 16.49 20.88 -0.18
CA PHE A 264 16.22 21.66 1.02
C PHE A 264 14.90 21.27 1.70
N TYR A 265 13.80 21.26 0.94
CA TYR A 265 12.50 20.93 1.52
C TYR A 265 12.37 19.47 1.94
N GLN A 266 13.07 18.53 1.30
CA GLN A 266 13.10 17.15 1.77
C GLN A 266 13.74 17.08 3.16
N LEU A 267 14.92 17.68 3.34
CA LEU A 267 15.62 17.75 4.64
C LEU A 267 14.78 18.46 5.72
N VAL A 268 14.06 19.51 5.35
CA VAL A 268 13.27 20.30 6.30
C VAL A 268 11.97 19.60 6.70
N LEU A 269 11.27 18.98 5.76
CA LEU A 269 9.90 18.47 5.98
C LEU A 269 9.84 17.01 6.43
N ASN A 270 10.89 16.21 6.19
CA ASN A 270 10.92 14.81 6.60
C ASN A 270 11.66 14.64 7.92
N THR A 271 11.06 13.99 8.90
CA THR A 271 11.71 13.68 10.19
C THR A 271 12.83 12.64 10.04
N ILE A 272 12.65 11.66 9.16
CA ILE A 272 13.66 10.65 8.80
C ILE A 272 13.99 10.83 7.32
N ASN A 273 15.29 10.97 7.04
CA ASN A 273 15.84 11.19 5.72
C ASN A 273 16.82 10.08 5.39
N VAL A 274 16.48 9.24 4.41
CA VAL A 274 17.35 8.19 3.88
C VAL A 274 17.61 8.51 2.41
N PHE A 275 18.80 9.01 2.10
CA PHE A 275 19.14 9.42 0.74
C PHE A 275 19.89 8.35 -0.03
N MET A 276 19.51 8.18 -1.30
CA MET A 276 20.29 7.39 -2.26
C MET A 276 21.34 8.24 -2.96
N THR A 277 22.57 7.74 -2.97
CA THR A 277 23.71 8.20 -3.77
C THR A 277 24.47 6.98 -4.29
N HIS A 278 25.43 7.19 -5.19
CA HIS A 278 26.21 6.09 -5.78
C HIS A 278 27.71 6.39 -5.68
N PHE A 279 28.53 5.34 -5.68
CA PHE A 279 29.99 5.39 -5.60
C PHE A 279 30.63 6.44 -6.54
N SER A 280 30.13 6.54 -7.78
CA SER A 280 30.63 7.50 -8.76
C SER A 280 30.39 8.98 -8.40
N ASN A 281 29.39 9.28 -7.57
CA ASN A 281 29.09 10.66 -7.14
C ASN A 281 30.13 11.24 -6.18
N TYR A 282 31.02 10.40 -5.67
CA TYR A 282 32.10 10.76 -4.74
C TYR A 282 33.48 10.79 -5.41
N ALA A 283 33.56 10.41 -6.68
CA ALA A 283 34.77 10.53 -7.50
C ALA A 283 34.76 11.86 -8.29
N ASN A 284 35.89 12.17 -8.94
CA ASN A 284 36.04 13.33 -9.83
C ASN A 284 35.69 14.67 -9.15
N ASP A 285 34.55 15.29 -9.49
CA ASP A 285 34.13 16.58 -8.93
C ASP A 285 33.50 16.44 -7.52
N ARG A 286 33.30 15.21 -7.03
CA ARG A 286 32.82 14.91 -5.66
C ARG A 286 31.48 15.58 -5.35
N LEU A 287 30.57 15.57 -6.33
CA LEU A 287 29.31 16.30 -6.27
C LEU A 287 28.46 15.95 -5.06
N ALA A 288 28.45 14.68 -4.62
CA ALA A 288 27.70 14.30 -3.43
C ALA A 288 28.20 15.01 -2.17
N LEU A 289 29.52 15.12 -1.99
CA LEU A 289 30.12 15.81 -0.83
C LEU A 289 29.73 17.28 -0.83
N TYR A 290 29.89 17.96 -1.96
CA TYR A 290 29.48 19.36 -2.13
C TYR A 290 27.99 19.56 -1.81
N THR A 291 27.14 18.71 -2.40
CA THR A 291 25.68 18.82 -2.31
C THR A 291 25.19 18.71 -0.86
N PHE A 292 25.59 17.65 -0.15
CA PHE A 292 25.10 17.43 1.21
C PHE A 292 25.73 18.36 2.24
N GLU A 293 27.03 18.68 2.14
CA GLU A 293 27.63 19.65 3.06
C GLU A 293 26.98 21.03 2.93
N THR A 294 26.74 21.49 1.70
CA THR A 294 26.14 22.80 1.45
C THR A 294 24.68 22.82 1.88
N ALA A 295 23.91 21.75 1.59
CA ALA A 295 22.52 21.65 2.02
C ALA A 295 22.38 21.63 3.55
N ILE A 296 23.19 20.86 4.26
CA ILE A 296 23.16 20.79 5.73
C ILE A 296 23.54 22.15 6.33
N ARG A 297 24.60 22.81 5.83
CA ARG A 297 24.99 24.15 6.28
C ARG A 297 23.85 25.15 6.05
N PHE A 298 23.23 25.11 4.88
CA PHE A 298 22.14 26.01 4.54
C PHE A 298 20.92 25.80 5.43
N VAL A 299 20.50 24.55 5.68
CA VAL A 299 19.41 24.25 6.62
C VAL A 299 19.72 24.74 8.03
N LYS A 300 20.94 24.51 8.55
CA LYS A 300 21.34 25.00 9.88
C LYS A 300 21.43 26.52 9.97
N CYS A 301 21.79 27.20 8.87
CA CYS A 301 21.86 28.66 8.83
C CYS A 301 20.46 29.30 8.95
N TRP A 302 19.46 28.67 8.33
CA TRP A 302 18.12 29.25 8.17
C TRP A 302 17.02 28.64 9.04
N THR A 303 17.32 27.59 9.81
CA THR A 303 16.34 26.87 10.63
C THR A 303 16.93 26.45 11.97
N ASN A 304 16.05 26.16 12.93
CA ASN A 304 16.42 25.59 14.23
C ASN A 304 16.41 24.05 14.24
N LEU A 305 16.53 23.40 13.08
CA LEU A 305 16.49 21.95 12.99
C LEU A 305 17.76 21.31 13.55
N HIS A 306 17.58 20.19 14.26
CA HIS A 306 18.66 19.42 14.85
C HIS A 306 18.83 18.11 14.09
N PHE A 307 19.93 18.00 13.34
CA PHE A 307 20.27 16.77 12.64
C PHE A 307 21.01 15.80 13.55
N SER A 308 20.74 14.51 13.40
CA SER A 308 21.51 13.42 13.98
C SER A 308 21.52 12.21 13.05
N THR A 309 22.45 11.28 13.25
CA THR A 309 22.46 9.98 12.58
C THR A 309 22.46 8.88 13.63
N ILE A 310 21.60 7.89 13.43
CA ILE A 310 21.51 6.68 14.25
C ILE A 310 21.63 5.44 13.35
N PRO A 311 22.06 4.28 13.89
CA PRO A 311 22.17 3.04 13.13
C PRO A 311 20.88 2.67 12.37
N PRO A 312 20.97 2.08 11.17
CA PRO A 312 19.79 1.79 10.34
C PRO A 312 18.70 0.97 11.03
N LEU A 313 19.06 0.01 11.88
CA LEU A 313 18.09 -0.77 12.66
C LEU A 313 17.24 0.11 13.58
N GLN A 314 17.91 0.96 14.37
CA GLN A 314 17.26 1.91 15.29
C GLN A 314 16.47 2.98 14.52
N LEU A 315 16.93 3.37 13.34
CA LEU A 315 16.20 4.27 12.44
C LEU A 315 14.88 3.64 11.98
N GLY A 316 14.90 2.35 11.63
CA GLY A 316 13.71 1.54 11.34
C GLY A 316 12.70 1.56 12.48
N GLU A 317 13.15 1.20 13.68
CA GLU A 317 12.30 1.16 14.89
C GLU A 317 11.72 2.54 15.20
N LYS A 318 12.52 3.61 15.09
CA LYS A 318 12.07 4.99 15.29
C LYS A 318 11.03 5.40 14.25
N TYR A 319 11.19 5.01 12.98
CA TYR A 319 10.23 5.29 11.91
C TYR A 319 8.84 4.73 12.25
N PHE A 320 8.75 3.42 12.55
CA PHE A 320 7.46 2.78 12.81
C PHE A 320 6.88 3.11 14.19
N THR A 321 7.70 3.62 15.11
CA THR A 321 7.21 4.26 16.34
C THR A 321 6.50 5.59 16.04
N MET A 322 7.00 6.37 15.08
CA MET A 322 6.39 7.65 14.67
C MET A 322 5.20 7.47 13.72
N TYR A 323 5.24 6.43 12.90
CA TYR A 323 4.25 6.16 11.85
C TYR A 323 3.68 4.72 11.97
N PRO A 324 3.01 4.38 13.08
CA PRO A 324 2.50 3.02 13.31
C PRO A 324 1.49 2.58 12.25
N ASP A 325 0.70 3.51 11.71
CA ASP A 325 -0.29 3.24 10.67
C ASP A 325 0.33 2.84 9.32
N GLU A 326 1.63 3.10 9.13
CA GLU A 326 2.37 2.71 7.93
C GLU A 326 2.96 1.30 8.04
N ALA A 327 2.92 0.66 9.21
CA ALA A 327 3.45 -0.69 9.38
C ALA A 327 2.77 -1.70 8.45
N THR A 328 1.44 -1.57 8.29
CA THR A 328 0.67 -2.43 7.40
C THR A 328 0.73 -1.91 5.95
N PRO A 329 1.29 -2.68 5.01
CA PRO A 329 1.45 -2.25 3.63
C PRO A 329 0.12 -2.04 2.93
N LEU A 330 -0.02 -0.98 2.17
CA LEU A 330 -1.05 -0.81 1.14
C LEU A 330 -0.51 -1.31 -0.21
N TRP A 331 -0.92 -2.49 -0.65
CA TRP A 331 -0.46 -3.11 -1.89
C TRP A 331 -1.05 -2.39 -3.10
N GLY A 332 -0.19 -1.67 -3.83
CA GLY A 332 -0.53 -1.04 -5.10
C GLY A 332 -0.43 -2.02 -6.27
N ASN A 333 -1.14 -1.75 -7.37
CA ASN A 333 -1.03 -2.53 -8.60
C ASN A 333 0.35 -2.35 -9.27
N PRO A 334 1.22 -3.39 -9.34
CA PRO A 334 2.52 -3.29 -9.99
C PRO A 334 2.42 -2.96 -11.49
N CYS A 335 1.26 -3.21 -12.10
CA CYS A 335 1.06 -3.03 -13.53
C CYS A 335 0.74 -1.60 -13.95
N ASP A 336 0.24 -0.78 -13.03
CA ASP A 336 -0.10 0.61 -13.31
C ASP A 336 1.16 1.52 -13.35
N ASP A 337 2.31 1.02 -12.85
CA ASP A 337 3.58 1.73 -12.85
C ASP A 337 4.61 1.10 -13.83
N PRO A 338 5.10 1.83 -14.84
CA PRO A 338 6.11 1.33 -15.77
C PRO A 338 7.40 0.87 -15.09
N ARG A 339 7.84 1.56 -14.03
CA ARG A 339 9.05 1.23 -13.28
C ARG A 339 8.88 -0.09 -12.54
N HIS A 340 7.74 -0.29 -11.90
CA HIS A 340 7.43 -1.53 -11.18
C HIS A 340 7.38 -2.72 -12.13
N ARG A 341 6.76 -2.59 -13.30
CA ARG A 341 6.75 -3.66 -14.33
C ARG A 341 8.16 -4.09 -14.75
N LEU A 342 9.10 -3.15 -14.87
CA LEU A 342 10.48 -3.45 -15.28
C LEU A 342 11.29 -4.23 -14.23
N ILE A 343 10.95 -4.11 -12.94
CA ILE A 343 11.60 -4.85 -11.85
C ILE A 343 10.71 -5.91 -11.21
N TRP A 344 9.63 -6.27 -11.90
CA TRP A 344 8.78 -7.38 -11.52
C TRP A 344 9.27 -8.66 -12.18
N SER A 345 9.21 -9.77 -11.45
CA SER A 345 9.68 -11.07 -11.96
C SER A 345 8.94 -11.46 -13.23
N ARG A 346 9.66 -12.02 -14.22
CA ARG A 346 9.11 -12.37 -15.55
C ARG A 346 8.03 -13.45 -15.51
N ASN A 347 7.99 -14.26 -14.45
CA ASN A 347 6.94 -15.24 -14.22
C ASN A 347 5.64 -14.64 -13.67
N LYS A 348 5.56 -13.30 -13.55
CA LYS A 348 4.38 -12.58 -13.06
C LYS A 348 3.74 -11.81 -14.21
N SER A 349 2.44 -12.03 -14.42
CA SER A 349 1.64 -11.28 -15.38
C SER A 349 0.56 -10.42 -14.71
N CYS A 350 0.26 -9.30 -15.36
CA CYS A 350 -0.88 -8.43 -15.05
C CYS A 350 -2.23 -9.11 -15.29
N SER A 351 -2.26 -10.17 -16.13
CA SER A 351 -3.47 -10.94 -16.41
C SER A 351 -3.92 -11.86 -15.28
N GLN A 352 -3.14 -11.99 -14.20
CA GLN A 352 -3.43 -12.88 -13.06
C GLN A 352 -4.12 -12.17 -11.88
N LEU A 353 -4.73 -11.01 -12.10
CA LEU A 353 -5.49 -10.30 -11.09
C LEU A 353 -6.97 -10.25 -11.50
N PRO A 354 -7.91 -10.36 -10.55
CA PRO A 354 -9.33 -10.35 -10.88
C PRO A 354 -9.78 -8.96 -11.34
N HIS A 355 -10.66 -8.97 -12.33
CA HIS A 355 -11.34 -7.81 -12.89
C HIS A 355 -12.68 -7.55 -12.20
N LEU A 356 -13.21 -8.55 -11.51
CA LEU A 356 -14.52 -8.53 -10.86
C LEU A 356 -14.42 -9.08 -9.44
N LEU A 357 -15.06 -8.39 -8.49
CA LEU A 357 -15.19 -8.84 -7.11
C LEU A 357 -16.66 -8.91 -6.72
N VAL A 358 -17.12 -10.11 -6.32
CA VAL A 358 -18.40 -10.29 -5.63
C VAL A 358 -18.15 -10.08 -4.14
N ILE A 359 -18.41 -8.87 -3.65
CA ILE A 359 -17.96 -8.43 -2.33
C ILE A 359 -18.91 -8.81 -1.19
N GLY A 360 -20.11 -9.31 -1.49
CA GLY A 360 -21.08 -9.79 -0.50
C GLY A 360 -22.41 -9.03 -0.51
N PRO A 361 -23.05 -8.85 0.67
CA PRO A 361 -22.69 -9.42 1.98
C PRO A 361 -22.95 -10.94 2.10
N GLN A 362 -22.59 -11.52 3.25
CA GLN A 362 -22.90 -12.91 3.56
C GLN A 362 -24.42 -13.16 3.57
N LYS A 363 -24.81 -14.38 3.19
CA LYS A 363 -26.20 -14.89 3.25
C LYS A 363 -27.19 -14.28 2.27
N THR A 364 -26.72 -13.61 1.22
CA THR A 364 -27.58 -12.98 0.20
C THR A 364 -27.67 -13.74 -1.13
N GLY A 365 -26.89 -14.82 -1.30
CA GLY A 365 -26.88 -15.62 -2.54
C GLY A 365 -25.55 -15.61 -3.28
N THR A 366 -24.48 -15.08 -2.69
CA THR A 366 -23.15 -14.96 -3.30
C THR A 366 -22.59 -16.27 -3.87
N THR A 367 -22.77 -17.42 -3.20
CA THR A 367 -22.34 -18.72 -3.73
C THR A 367 -23.17 -19.16 -4.95
N ALA A 368 -24.45 -18.78 -5.03
CA ALA A 368 -25.26 -19.08 -6.20
C ALA A 368 -24.79 -18.25 -7.41
N LEU A 369 -24.58 -16.95 -7.21
CA LEU A 369 -24.00 -16.08 -8.24
C LEU A 369 -22.63 -16.58 -8.71
N TYR A 370 -21.76 -16.95 -7.78
CA TYR A 370 -20.46 -17.55 -8.09
C TYR A 370 -20.61 -18.79 -9.00
N ALA A 371 -21.53 -19.70 -8.67
CA ALA A 371 -21.75 -20.89 -9.47
C ALA A 371 -22.32 -20.57 -10.86
N PHE A 372 -23.18 -19.56 -10.99
CA PHE A 372 -23.73 -19.14 -12.28
C PHE A 372 -22.67 -18.46 -13.15
N LEU A 373 -21.85 -17.58 -12.59
CA LEU A 373 -20.75 -16.93 -13.33
C LEU A 373 -19.79 -17.94 -13.95
N LYS A 374 -19.51 -19.05 -13.25
CA LYS A 374 -18.63 -20.12 -13.75
C LYS A 374 -19.16 -20.89 -14.97
N GLU A 375 -20.43 -20.74 -15.30
CA GLU A 375 -21.00 -21.36 -16.51
C GLU A 375 -20.68 -20.55 -17.78
N HIS A 376 -20.09 -19.36 -17.65
CA HIS A 376 -19.71 -18.52 -18.79
C HIS A 376 -18.30 -18.87 -19.27
N PRO A 377 -18.07 -19.13 -20.58
CA PRO A 377 -16.78 -19.61 -21.09
C PRO A 377 -15.65 -18.57 -20.98
N ALA A 378 -15.98 -17.28 -21.02
CA ALA A 378 -15.02 -16.18 -20.87
C ALA A 378 -14.91 -15.61 -19.43
N ILE A 379 -15.48 -16.28 -18.43
CA ILE A 379 -15.37 -15.87 -17.03
C ILE A 379 -14.77 -17.03 -16.22
N GLU A 380 -13.65 -16.77 -15.55
CA GLU A 380 -12.98 -17.78 -14.74
C GLU A 380 -12.79 -17.29 -13.30
N SER A 381 -12.95 -18.21 -12.37
CA SER A 381 -12.88 -17.93 -10.94
C SER A 381 -11.50 -18.25 -10.37
N ASN A 382 -11.22 -17.75 -9.17
CA ASN A 382 -10.13 -18.25 -8.35
C ASN A 382 -10.23 -19.77 -8.07
N GLU A 383 -9.05 -20.38 -7.83
CA GLU A 383 -8.88 -21.69 -7.22
C GLU A 383 -9.43 -21.72 -5.79
N ASN A 384 -9.86 -22.90 -5.34
CA ASN A 384 -10.44 -23.04 -4.02
C ASN A 384 -9.35 -22.99 -2.92
N SER A 385 -9.62 -22.23 -1.88
CA SER A 385 -8.85 -22.24 -0.63
C SER A 385 -9.16 -23.49 0.20
N ALA A 386 -8.14 -24.13 0.76
CA ALA A 386 -8.30 -25.23 1.70
C ALA A 386 -9.03 -24.81 2.99
N GLU A 387 -8.90 -23.54 3.40
CA GLU A 387 -9.50 -23.01 4.64
C GLU A 387 -10.86 -22.32 4.41
N HIS A 388 -11.06 -21.75 3.22
CA HIS A 388 -12.17 -20.82 2.95
C HIS A 388 -13.01 -21.22 1.72
N PHE A 389 -12.74 -22.39 1.15
CA PHE A 389 -13.45 -22.96 0.00
C PHE A 389 -13.40 -22.00 -1.20
N GLU A 390 -14.55 -21.56 -1.71
CA GLU A 390 -14.60 -20.68 -2.87
C GLU A 390 -14.10 -19.25 -2.60
N GLU A 391 -13.94 -18.84 -1.34
CA GLU A 391 -13.55 -17.47 -0.97
C GLU A 391 -12.04 -17.34 -0.74
N VAL A 392 -11.44 -16.26 -1.25
CA VAL A 392 -10.00 -15.98 -1.03
C VAL A 392 -9.80 -15.25 0.30
N GLN A 393 -10.69 -14.31 0.63
CA GLN A 393 -10.63 -13.50 1.86
C GLN A 393 -9.26 -12.82 2.04
N PHE A 394 -8.79 -12.14 1.00
CA PHE A 394 -7.51 -11.42 1.00
C PHE A 394 -7.64 -10.04 1.64
N PHE A 395 -8.66 -9.26 1.27
CA PHE A 395 -8.73 -7.84 1.64
C PHE A 395 -9.43 -7.54 2.98
N ASN A 396 -10.13 -8.50 3.58
CA ASN A 396 -11.00 -8.25 4.75
C ASN A 396 -10.26 -8.03 6.06
N ASN A 397 -9.07 -8.62 6.24
CA ASN A 397 -8.27 -8.53 7.47
C ASN A 397 -6.78 -8.81 7.19
N ASP A 398 -5.94 -8.72 8.22
CA ASP A 398 -4.48 -8.79 8.07
C ASP A 398 -3.93 -10.21 7.90
N ARG A 399 -4.67 -11.25 8.32
CA ARG A 399 -4.21 -12.65 8.32
C ARG A 399 -3.74 -13.11 6.93
N ASN A 400 -4.53 -12.79 5.90
CA ASN A 400 -4.22 -13.16 4.52
C ASN A 400 -3.58 -12.00 3.76
N TYR A 401 -3.99 -10.77 4.03
CA TYR A 401 -3.49 -9.60 3.34
C TYR A 401 -1.97 -9.39 3.49
N LEU A 402 -1.42 -9.68 4.67
CA LEU A 402 0.02 -9.57 4.95
C LEU A 402 0.86 -10.68 4.31
N LYS A 403 0.24 -11.70 3.71
CA LYS A 403 0.95 -12.73 2.92
C LYS A 403 1.42 -12.19 1.55
N GLY A 404 0.99 -10.98 1.18
CA GLY A 404 1.47 -10.28 0.00
C GLY A 404 0.70 -10.58 -1.29
N ILE A 405 1.03 -9.82 -2.34
CA ILE A 405 0.37 -9.89 -3.64
C ILE A 405 0.58 -11.26 -4.32
N ASP A 406 1.73 -11.89 -4.11
CA ASP A 406 2.04 -13.20 -4.71
C ASP A 406 1.12 -14.30 -4.16
N TRP A 407 0.81 -14.26 -2.85
CA TRP A 407 -0.17 -15.18 -2.25
C TRP A 407 -1.57 -14.97 -2.83
N TYR A 408 -1.99 -13.72 -3.06
CA TYR A 408 -3.29 -13.46 -3.68
C TYR A 408 -3.35 -13.95 -5.13
N ARG A 409 -2.30 -13.67 -5.91
CA ARG A 409 -2.19 -14.04 -7.32
C ARG A 409 -2.08 -15.54 -7.54
N SER A 410 -1.56 -16.30 -6.58
CA SER A 410 -1.49 -17.77 -6.70
C SER A 410 -2.86 -18.45 -6.73
N PHE A 411 -3.94 -17.75 -6.36
CA PHE A 411 -5.30 -18.27 -6.51
C PHE A 411 -5.85 -18.13 -7.93
N PHE A 412 -5.17 -17.42 -8.83
CA PHE A 412 -5.67 -17.15 -10.17
C PHE A 412 -4.84 -17.85 -11.24
N PRO A 413 -5.47 -18.43 -12.27
CA PRO A 413 -4.77 -19.12 -13.33
C PRO A 413 -3.90 -18.13 -14.14
N MET A 414 -2.77 -18.63 -14.65
CA MET A 414 -2.04 -17.92 -15.69
C MET A 414 -2.77 -18.06 -17.01
N THR A 415 -3.24 -16.95 -17.57
CA THR A 415 -3.84 -16.90 -18.89
C THR A 415 -3.13 -15.89 -19.79
N ASN A 416 -2.96 -16.26 -21.05
CA ASN A 416 -2.56 -15.36 -22.14
C ASN A 416 -3.79 -14.76 -22.86
N ASP A 417 -4.99 -15.22 -22.53
CA ASP A 417 -6.22 -14.69 -23.11
C ASP A 417 -6.59 -13.37 -22.43
N SER A 418 -6.35 -12.27 -23.15
CA SER A 418 -6.71 -10.92 -22.70
C SER A 418 -8.22 -10.69 -22.57
N GLN A 419 -9.06 -11.55 -23.14
CA GLN A 419 -10.51 -11.45 -23.05
C GLN A 419 -11.08 -12.18 -21.83
N LEU A 420 -10.28 -13.04 -21.18
CA LEU A 420 -10.73 -13.81 -20.03
C LEU A 420 -10.92 -12.90 -18.81
N LEU A 421 -12.14 -12.89 -18.29
CA LEU A 421 -12.50 -12.12 -17.10
C LEU A 421 -12.30 -12.98 -15.84
N LEU A 422 -11.24 -12.69 -15.09
CA LEU A 422 -11.03 -13.28 -13.78
C LEU A 422 -11.89 -12.63 -12.70
N PHE A 423 -12.48 -13.43 -11.82
CA PHE A 423 -13.23 -12.94 -10.66
C PHE A 423 -12.97 -13.73 -9.38
N GLU A 424 -13.25 -13.11 -8.23
CA GLU A 424 -13.39 -13.81 -6.97
C GLU A 424 -14.68 -13.43 -6.24
N LYS A 425 -15.09 -14.27 -5.29
CA LYS A 425 -16.17 -13.96 -4.35
C LYS A 425 -15.63 -14.07 -2.93
N SER A 426 -15.75 -13.00 -2.16
CA SER A 426 -15.46 -12.99 -0.72
C SER A 426 -16.51 -12.14 -0.02
N ALA A 427 -17.50 -12.79 0.57
CA ALA A 427 -18.68 -12.09 1.10
C ALA A 427 -18.40 -11.27 2.37
N THR A 428 -17.20 -11.44 2.94
CA THR A 428 -16.66 -10.69 4.08
C THR A 428 -16.06 -9.34 3.69
N TYR A 429 -15.97 -9.02 2.39
CA TYR A 429 -15.45 -7.73 1.94
C TYR A 429 -16.46 -6.61 2.20
N PHE A 430 -17.75 -6.85 1.99
CA PHE A 430 -18.78 -5.82 2.03
C PHE A 430 -18.80 -5.03 3.34
N ASP A 431 -18.81 -5.70 4.48
CA ASP A 431 -18.86 -5.09 5.81
C ASP A 431 -17.48 -4.73 6.38
N SER A 432 -16.39 -5.20 5.76
CA SER A 432 -15.01 -4.91 6.18
C SER A 432 -14.66 -3.43 6.02
N GLU A 433 -14.03 -2.86 7.04
CA GLU A 433 -13.53 -1.48 7.03
C GLU A 433 -12.29 -1.28 6.14
N PRO A 434 -11.23 -2.11 6.22
CA PRO A 434 -10.05 -1.92 5.40
C PRO A 434 -10.22 -2.33 3.92
N ALA A 435 -11.19 -3.20 3.61
CA ALA A 435 -11.30 -3.80 2.28
C ALA A 435 -11.42 -2.78 1.13
N PRO A 436 -12.29 -1.74 1.18
CA PRO A 436 -12.42 -0.79 0.07
C PRO A 436 -11.10 -0.11 -0.30
N LYS A 437 -10.36 0.37 0.71
CA LYS A 437 -9.05 1.02 0.52
C LYS A 437 -8.02 0.07 -0.09
N ARG A 438 -7.98 -1.18 0.39
CA ARG A 438 -7.03 -2.19 -0.08
C ARG A 438 -7.34 -2.67 -1.50
N VAL A 439 -8.61 -2.90 -1.80
CA VAL A 439 -9.06 -3.25 -3.14
C VAL A 439 -8.76 -2.11 -4.10
N HIS A 440 -9.03 -0.87 -3.74
CA HIS A 440 -8.75 0.27 -4.62
C HIS A 440 -7.25 0.44 -4.92
N ALA A 441 -6.38 0.20 -3.94
CA ALA A 441 -4.94 0.26 -4.16
C ALA A 441 -4.44 -0.80 -5.16
N LEU A 442 -4.90 -2.05 -5.03
CA LEU A 442 -4.42 -3.16 -5.87
C LEU A 442 -5.20 -3.30 -7.18
N LEU A 443 -6.50 -3.01 -7.17
CA LEU A 443 -7.46 -3.28 -8.24
C LEU A 443 -8.35 -2.04 -8.49
N PRO A 444 -7.79 -0.86 -8.82
CA PRO A 444 -8.55 0.38 -8.95
C PRO A 444 -9.65 0.30 -10.04
N LYS A 445 -9.45 -0.55 -11.05
CA LYS A 445 -10.36 -0.73 -12.20
C LYS A 445 -11.35 -1.90 -12.04
N ALA A 446 -11.34 -2.61 -10.89
CA ALA A 446 -12.22 -3.74 -10.70
C ALA A 446 -13.69 -3.33 -10.68
N LYS A 447 -14.55 -4.15 -11.28
CA LYS A 447 -16.00 -4.08 -11.14
C LYS A 447 -16.42 -4.77 -9.83
N LEU A 448 -17.37 -4.19 -9.12
CA LEU A 448 -17.85 -4.65 -7.83
C LEU A 448 -19.31 -5.11 -7.96
N VAL A 449 -19.61 -6.29 -7.45
CA VAL A 449 -20.97 -6.82 -7.40
C VAL A 449 -21.40 -7.03 -5.96
N VAL A 450 -22.57 -6.46 -5.63
CA VAL A 450 -23.22 -6.56 -4.32
C VAL A 450 -24.59 -7.20 -4.50
N ILE A 451 -24.95 -8.15 -3.64
CA ILE A 451 -26.29 -8.76 -3.64
C ILE A 451 -27.01 -8.37 -2.36
N LEU A 452 -28.14 -7.66 -2.47
CA LEU A 452 -28.93 -7.20 -1.32
C LEU A 452 -30.24 -7.99 -1.20
N THR A 453 -30.51 -8.51 -0.01
CA THR A 453 -31.81 -9.10 0.36
C THR A 453 -32.40 -8.32 1.53
N ASN A 454 -33.65 -8.58 1.91
CA ASN A 454 -34.19 -7.97 3.12
C ASN A 454 -33.27 -8.23 4.33
N PRO A 455 -32.85 -7.18 5.07
CA PRO A 455 -31.80 -7.29 6.07
C PRO A 455 -32.22 -8.14 7.28
N ALA A 456 -33.52 -8.23 7.59
CA ALA A 456 -34.04 -9.13 8.62
C ALA A 456 -33.91 -10.60 8.20
N LYS A 457 -34.28 -10.94 6.96
CA LYS A 457 -34.05 -12.29 6.39
C LYS A 457 -32.56 -12.65 6.36
N ARG A 458 -31.70 -11.70 6.00
CA ARG A 458 -30.24 -11.86 5.99
C ARG A 458 -29.69 -12.18 7.38
N ALA A 459 -30.12 -11.42 8.39
CA ALA A 459 -29.74 -11.62 9.79
C ALA A 459 -30.20 -13.00 10.30
N TYR A 460 -31.45 -13.39 10.01
CA TYR A 460 -31.98 -14.69 10.41
C TYR A 460 -31.22 -15.85 9.74
N SER A 461 -30.91 -15.71 8.45
CA SER A 461 -30.11 -16.69 7.70
C SER A 461 -28.68 -16.83 8.26
N TRP A 462 -28.12 -15.75 8.81
CA TRP A 462 -26.83 -15.81 9.52
C TRP A 462 -26.96 -16.54 10.86
N TYR A 463 -27.96 -16.23 11.68
CA TYR A 463 -28.23 -16.97 12.92
C TYR A 463 -28.41 -18.47 12.67
N GLN A 464 -29.22 -18.85 11.67
CA GLN A 464 -29.43 -20.26 11.32
C GLN A 464 -28.16 -20.92 10.77
N HIS A 465 -27.26 -20.15 10.14
CA HIS A 465 -25.95 -20.63 9.74
C HIS A 465 -25.11 -20.98 10.97
N GLN A 466 -25.03 -20.07 11.94
CA GLN A 466 -24.27 -20.28 13.18
C GLN A 466 -24.80 -21.49 13.97
N ARG A 467 -26.12 -21.63 14.07
CA ARG A 467 -26.75 -22.82 14.66
C ARG A 467 -26.36 -24.12 13.97
N ALA A 468 -26.39 -24.13 12.64
CA ALA A 468 -26.02 -25.32 11.88
C ALA A 468 -24.52 -25.68 12.01
N HIS A 469 -23.68 -24.73 12.45
CA HIS A 469 -22.27 -24.95 12.75
C HIS A 469 -22.00 -25.21 14.25
N GLY A 470 -23.04 -25.32 15.08
CA GLY A 470 -22.91 -25.62 16.50
C GLY A 470 -22.35 -24.47 17.34
N ASP A 471 -22.47 -23.22 16.87
CA ASP A 471 -22.04 -22.03 17.62
C ASP A 471 -22.83 -21.90 18.93
N PRO A 472 -22.20 -22.01 20.13
CA PRO A 472 -22.93 -22.14 21.40
C PRO A 472 -23.96 -21.03 21.64
N PRO A 473 -23.64 -19.72 21.44
CA PRO A 473 -24.62 -18.66 21.64
C PRO A 473 -25.83 -18.76 20.70
N ALA A 474 -25.66 -19.32 19.51
CA ALA A 474 -26.74 -19.49 18.55
C ALA A 474 -27.63 -20.71 18.89
N VAL A 475 -27.04 -21.76 19.45
CA VAL A 475 -27.75 -23.00 19.85
C VAL A 475 -28.51 -22.79 21.15
N GLU A 476 -27.90 -22.11 22.12
CA GLU A 476 -28.43 -21.89 23.47
C GLU A 476 -29.54 -20.83 23.51
N HIS A 477 -29.48 -19.83 22.63
CA HIS A 477 -30.44 -18.73 22.61
C HIS A 477 -31.33 -18.73 21.36
N SER A 478 -32.59 -18.36 21.57
CA SER A 478 -33.53 -18.07 20.50
C SER A 478 -33.10 -16.84 19.68
N PHE A 479 -33.58 -16.74 18.44
CA PHE A 479 -33.25 -15.59 17.60
C PHE A 479 -33.73 -14.27 18.20
N LEU A 480 -34.88 -14.27 18.91
CA LEU A 480 -35.40 -13.09 19.58
C LEU A 480 -34.45 -12.59 20.67
N GLU A 481 -33.94 -13.49 21.51
CA GLU A 481 -32.96 -13.14 22.55
C GLU A 481 -31.66 -12.61 21.94
N VAL A 482 -31.21 -13.18 20.82
CA VAL A 482 -30.03 -12.69 20.11
C VAL A 482 -30.25 -11.26 19.61
N VAL A 483 -31.34 -10.97 18.89
CA VAL A 483 -31.54 -9.64 18.27
C VAL A 483 -31.93 -8.55 19.28
N THR A 484 -32.46 -8.93 20.44
CA THR A 484 -32.84 -8.01 21.53
C THR A 484 -31.78 -7.91 22.64
N ALA A 485 -30.69 -8.67 22.55
CA ALA A 485 -29.56 -8.54 23.48
C ALA A 485 -29.12 -7.08 23.56
N ASN A 486 -28.76 -6.62 24.75
CA ASN A 486 -28.37 -5.23 25.04
C ASN A 486 -26.96 -5.18 25.63
N ASP A 487 -26.51 -4.04 26.14
CA ASP A 487 -25.14 -3.89 26.66
C ASP A 487 -24.86 -4.65 27.97
N THR A 488 -25.91 -5.05 28.69
CA THR A 488 -25.80 -5.90 29.89
C THR A 488 -25.75 -7.39 29.56
N SER A 489 -26.04 -7.79 28.31
CA SER A 489 -26.00 -9.18 27.88
C SER A 489 -24.58 -9.74 27.79
N PRO A 490 -24.40 -11.06 27.91
CA PRO A 490 -23.09 -11.71 27.78
C PRO A 490 -22.38 -11.33 26.48
N LYS A 491 -21.05 -11.16 26.54
CA LYS A 491 -20.23 -10.73 25.39
C LYS A 491 -20.48 -11.59 24.15
N ALA A 492 -20.48 -12.92 24.29
CA ALA A 492 -20.68 -13.84 23.17
C ALA A 492 -22.05 -13.64 22.47
N LEU A 493 -23.10 -13.35 23.25
CA LEU A 493 -24.43 -13.07 22.71
C LEU A 493 -24.47 -11.71 21.99
N ARG A 494 -23.81 -10.68 22.54
CA ARG A 494 -23.66 -9.37 21.89
C ARG A 494 -22.85 -9.45 20.60
N ASP A 495 -21.80 -10.26 20.58
CA ASP A 495 -20.97 -10.49 19.39
C ASP A 495 -21.79 -11.18 18.29
N LEU A 496 -22.57 -12.21 18.63
CA LEU A 496 -23.50 -12.86 17.70
C LEU A 496 -24.57 -11.88 17.19
N ARG A 497 -25.20 -11.09 18.07
CA ARG A 497 -26.13 -10.01 17.70
C ARG A 497 -25.50 -9.07 16.69
N ASN A 498 -24.30 -8.57 16.97
CA ASN A 498 -23.61 -7.63 16.09
C ASN A 498 -23.30 -8.27 14.72
N ARG A 499 -22.87 -9.54 14.66
CA ARG A 499 -22.66 -10.27 13.40
C ARG A 499 -23.97 -10.53 12.65
N CYS A 500 -25.10 -10.69 13.35
CA CYS A 500 -26.43 -10.73 12.74
C CYS A 500 -26.87 -9.37 12.18
N LEU A 501 -26.68 -8.28 12.92
CA LEU A 501 -27.29 -6.99 12.58
C LEU A 501 -26.39 -6.10 11.71
N GLN A 502 -25.13 -5.91 12.09
CA GLN A 502 -24.24 -4.91 11.48
C GLN A 502 -24.06 -5.08 9.96
N PRO A 503 -23.86 -6.29 9.39
CA PRO A 503 -23.71 -6.43 7.93
C PRO A 503 -24.99 -6.10 7.13
N GLY A 504 -26.11 -5.85 7.81
CA GLY A 504 -27.40 -5.44 7.24
C GLY A 504 -27.52 -3.92 7.08
N LEU A 505 -26.56 -3.14 7.59
CA LEU A 505 -26.53 -1.68 7.47
C LEU A 505 -26.03 -1.27 6.08
N TYR A 506 -26.77 -1.66 5.03
CA TYR A 506 -26.30 -1.62 3.65
C TYR A 506 -25.87 -0.23 3.17
N ALA A 507 -26.60 0.82 3.56
CA ALA A 507 -26.26 2.20 3.17
C ALA A 507 -24.88 2.62 3.69
N VAL A 508 -24.56 2.28 4.94
CA VAL A 508 -23.27 2.60 5.60
C VAL A 508 -22.12 1.95 4.85
N HIS A 509 -22.25 0.66 4.57
CA HIS A 509 -21.22 -0.10 3.86
C HIS A 509 -21.06 0.36 2.41
N LEU A 510 -22.15 0.57 1.68
CA LEU A 510 -22.11 1.08 0.32
C LEU A 510 -21.44 2.45 0.22
N GLN A 511 -21.72 3.38 1.14
CA GLN A 511 -21.05 4.67 1.19
C GLN A 511 -19.53 4.54 1.35
N ARG A 512 -19.07 3.58 2.17
CA ARG A 512 -17.63 3.29 2.33
C ARG A 512 -17.01 2.77 1.04
N TRP A 513 -17.69 1.93 0.28
CA TRP A 513 -17.20 1.48 -1.03
C TRP A 513 -17.18 2.62 -2.05
N LEU A 514 -18.22 3.46 -2.05
CA LEU A 514 -18.37 4.60 -2.96
C LEU A 514 -17.38 5.75 -2.68
N SER A 515 -16.72 5.78 -1.52
CA SER A 515 -15.62 6.72 -1.27
C SER A 515 -14.35 6.38 -2.05
N PHE A 516 -14.25 5.16 -2.59
CA PHE A 516 -13.10 4.68 -3.37
C PHE A 516 -13.46 4.32 -4.81
N PHE A 517 -14.69 3.84 -5.05
CA PHE A 517 -15.12 3.38 -6.37
C PHE A 517 -16.22 4.27 -6.94
N PRO A 518 -16.11 4.66 -8.23
CA PRO A 518 -17.19 5.37 -8.89
C PRO A 518 -18.40 4.45 -9.09
N ASN A 519 -19.59 5.06 -9.17
CA ASN A 519 -20.86 4.35 -9.29
C ASN A 519 -20.93 3.38 -10.48
N ASN A 520 -20.28 3.72 -11.60
CA ASN A 520 -20.25 2.88 -12.81
C ASN A 520 -19.42 1.58 -12.65
N GLN A 521 -18.65 1.45 -11.57
CA GLN A 521 -17.96 0.20 -11.22
C GLN A 521 -18.78 -0.66 -10.24
N LEU A 522 -19.95 -0.21 -9.79
CA LEU A 522 -20.78 -0.93 -8.82
C LEU A 522 -22.06 -1.47 -9.46
N PHE A 523 -22.33 -2.76 -9.29
CA PHE A 523 -23.56 -3.41 -9.71
C PHE A 523 -24.28 -4.05 -8.52
N ILE A 524 -25.53 -3.63 -8.29
CA ILE A 524 -26.35 -4.09 -7.18
C ILE A 524 -27.42 -5.06 -7.70
N ILE A 525 -27.42 -6.26 -7.14
CA ILE A 525 -28.37 -7.33 -7.44
C ILE A 525 -29.43 -7.38 -6.34
N ASP A 526 -30.70 -7.44 -6.72
CA ASP A 526 -31.78 -7.88 -5.83
C ASP A 526 -31.67 -9.39 -5.62
N GLY A 527 -31.41 -9.82 -4.38
CA GLY A 527 -31.25 -11.23 -4.06
C GLY A 527 -32.55 -12.05 -4.18
N GLU A 528 -33.73 -11.44 -4.10
CA GLU A 528 -34.98 -12.14 -4.41
C GLU A 528 -35.14 -12.33 -5.93
N GLU A 529 -34.69 -11.37 -6.75
CA GLU A 529 -34.63 -11.53 -8.21
C GLU A 529 -33.62 -12.62 -8.60
N LEU A 530 -32.42 -12.63 -8.00
CA LEU A 530 -31.43 -13.69 -8.22
C LEU A 530 -31.98 -15.09 -7.87
N ARG A 531 -32.82 -15.17 -6.84
CA ARG A 531 -33.42 -16.43 -6.41
C ARG A 531 -34.48 -16.95 -7.39
N HIS A 532 -35.36 -16.07 -7.87
CA HIS A 532 -36.55 -16.47 -8.64
C HIS A 532 -36.38 -16.30 -10.16
N LYS A 533 -35.50 -15.40 -10.59
CA LYS A 533 -35.26 -14.99 -11.98
C LYS A 533 -33.75 -14.83 -12.26
N PRO A 534 -32.92 -15.85 -11.98
CA PRO A 534 -31.47 -15.71 -12.13
C PRO A 534 -31.04 -15.41 -13.57
N VAL A 535 -31.74 -15.91 -14.58
CA VAL A 535 -31.43 -15.64 -16.00
C VAL A 535 -31.50 -14.14 -16.31
N GLU A 536 -32.56 -13.44 -15.85
CA GLU A 536 -32.68 -11.98 -16.04
C GLU A 536 -31.53 -11.22 -15.35
N VAL A 537 -31.13 -11.66 -14.15
CA VAL A 537 -30.01 -11.06 -13.40
C VAL A 537 -28.67 -11.29 -14.11
N MET A 538 -28.43 -12.51 -14.59
CA MET A 538 -27.19 -12.84 -15.28
C MET A 538 -27.06 -12.08 -16.60
N ASN A 539 -28.14 -11.95 -17.38
CA ASN A 539 -28.14 -11.14 -18.59
C ASN A 539 -27.75 -9.68 -18.29
N LYS A 540 -28.34 -9.05 -17.27
CA LYS A 540 -27.97 -7.69 -16.85
C LYS A 540 -26.51 -7.60 -16.41
N LEU A 541 -26.02 -8.61 -15.70
CA LEU A 541 -24.65 -8.66 -15.22
C LEU A 541 -23.66 -8.80 -16.39
N GLU A 542 -23.92 -9.63 -17.39
CA GLU A 542 -23.09 -9.73 -18.60
C GLU A 542 -22.97 -8.39 -19.32
N HIS A 543 -24.08 -7.67 -19.49
CA HIS A 543 -24.08 -6.33 -20.08
C HIS A 543 -23.25 -5.34 -19.26
N PHE A 544 -23.37 -5.39 -17.93
CA PHE A 544 -22.55 -4.57 -17.04
C PHE A 544 -21.06 -4.93 -17.15
N LEU A 545 -20.73 -6.22 -17.25
CA LEU A 545 -19.36 -6.70 -17.41
C LEU A 545 -18.79 -6.41 -18.80
N GLN A 546 -19.63 -6.24 -19.81
CA GLN A 546 -19.25 -6.11 -21.23
C GLN A 546 -18.45 -7.32 -21.70
N VAL A 547 -18.83 -8.50 -21.22
CA VAL A 547 -18.16 -9.77 -21.54
C VAL A 547 -18.63 -10.29 -22.90
N THR A 548 -17.72 -10.92 -23.63
CA THR A 548 -18.00 -11.56 -24.93
C THR A 548 -17.45 -12.99 -24.95
N PRO A 549 -18.14 -13.96 -25.57
CA PRO A 549 -19.48 -13.86 -26.16
C PRO A 549 -20.57 -13.71 -25.09
N TYR A 550 -21.74 -13.17 -25.45
CA TYR A 550 -22.91 -13.22 -24.57
C TYR A 550 -23.43 -14.66 -24.48
N VAL A 551 -23.74 -15.12 -23.27
CA VAL A 551 -24.28 -16.46 -23.00
C VAL A 551 -25.74 -16.37 -22.62
N ASP A 552 -26.57 -17.18 -23.26
CA ASP A 552 -27.97 -17.28 -22.87
C ASP A 552 -28.15 -18.27 -21.71
N TYR A 553 -28.19 -17.71 -20.50
CA TYR A 553 -28.30 -18.48 -19.26
C TYR A 553 -29.58 -19.33 -19.15
N GLN A 554 -30.59 -19.16 -20.02
CA GLN A 554 -31.75 -20.04 -20.03
C GLN A 554 -31.39 -21.51 -20.34
N TYR A 555 -30.30 -21.73 -21.09
CA TYR A 555 -29.82 -23.06 -21.42
C TYR A 555 -28.87 -23.64 -20.36
N HIS A 556 -28.33 -22.78 -19.49
CA HIS A 556 -27.34 -23.13 -18.47
C HIS A 556 -27.93 -23.24 -17.06
N LEU A 557 -29.13 -22.70 -16.81
CA LEU A 557 -29.78 -22.72 -15.50
C LEU A 557 -31.14 -23.40 -15.56
N GLU A 558 -31.41 -24.29 -14.62
CA GLU A 558 -32.68 -25.02 -14.55
C GLU A 558 -33.21 -25.04 -13.10
N PHE A 559 -34.52 -24.82 -12.92
CA PHE A 559 -35.15 -24.88 -11.59
C PHE A 559 -35.31 -26.34 -11.14
N ASP A 560 -34.86 -26.65 -9.92
CA ASP A 560 -35.10 -27.96 -9.31
C ASP A 560 -36.20 -27.84 -8.24
N PRO A 561 -37.39 -28.44 -8.45
CA PRO A 561 -38.50 -28.39 -7.49
C PRO A 561 -38.19 -29.04 -6.13
N ARG A 562 -37.31 -30.05 -6.09
CA ARG A 562 -36.94 -30.74 -4.83
C ARG A 562 -36.02 -29.86 -4.01
N LYS A 563 -35.07 -29.19 -4.67
CA LYS A 563 -34.18 -28.22 -4.03
C LYS A 563 -34.91 -26.93 -3.68
N GLY A 564 -35.85 -26.49 -4.52
CA GLY A 564 -36.57 -25.21 -4.43
C GLY A 564 -35.74 -24.02 -4.92
N PHE A 565 -34.71 -24.27 -5.73
CA PHE A 565 -33.78 -23.26 -6.26
C PHE A 565 -33.33 -23.61 -7.68
N PHE A 566 -32.85 -22.60 -8.42
CA PHE A 566 -32.16 -22.81 -9.69
C PHE A 566 -30.79 -23.44 -9.50
N CYS A 567 -30.41 -24.31 -10.43
CA CYS A 567 -29.17 -25.06 -10.44
C CYS A 567 -28.50 -24.92 -11.82
N PRO A 568 -27.16 -24.82 -11.87
CA PRO A 568 -26.42 -24.99 -13.11
C PRO A 568 -26.71 -26.32 -13.81
N LYS A 569 -26.71 -26.30 -15.14
CA LYS A 569 -26.93 -27.44 -16.02
C LYS A 569 -25.65 -27.69 -16.80
N VAL A 570 -24.94 -28.75 -16.44
CA VAL A 570 -23.68 -29.17 -17.07
C VAL A 570 -23.89 -30.54 -17.69
N ASP A 571 -23.63 -30.68 -18.99
CA ASP A 571 -23.79 -31.94 -19.74
C ASP A 571 -25.18 -32.59 -19.56
N GLY A 572 -26.23 -31.77 -19.55
CA GLY A 572 -27.61 -32.23 -19.35
C GLY A 572 -27.96 -32.65 -17.92
N ARG A 573 -27.04 -32.56 -16.96
CA ARG A 573 -27.26 -32.87 -15.54
C ARG A 573 -27.31 -31.61 -14.69
N ARG A 574 -28.27 -31.57 -13.75
CA ARG A 574 -28.39 -30.48 -12.77
C ARG A 574 -27.34 -30.62 -11.68
N ARG A 575 -26.52 -29.59 -11.50
CA ARG A 575 -25.49 -29.50 -10.45
C ARG A 575 -25.92 -28.48 -9.40
N CYS A 576 -26.90 -28.85 -8.57
CA CYS A 576 -27.39 -27.97 -7.51
C CYS A 576 -26.34 -27.68 -6.43
N LEU A 577 -26.43 -26.51 -5.81
CA LEU A 577 -25.61 -26.16 -4.65
C LEU A 577 -25.83 -27.14 -3.48
N GLY A 578 -24.77 -27.39 -2.71
CA GLY A 578 -24.77 -28.34 -1.59
C GLY A 578 -25.82 -28.07 -0.51
N ALA A 579 -25.99 -29.01 0.43
CA ALA A 579 -27.01 -28.96 1.49
C ALA A 579 -26.88 -27.73 2.41
N SER A 580 -25.68 -27.16 2.54
CA SER A 580 -25.44 -25.93 3.32
C SER A 580 -26.02 -24.66 2.67
N LYS A 581 -26.45 -24.72 1.40
CA LYS A 581 -27.05 -23.61 0.66
C LYS A 581 -28.55 -23.88 0.45
N GLY A 582 -29.40 -22.93 0.84
CA GLY A 582 -30.85 -23.13 0.86
C GLY A 582 -31.30 -24.10 1.96
N ARG A 583 -30.72 -23.99 3.17
CA ARG A 583 -31.12 -24.81 4.32
C ARG A 583 -32.61 -24.60 4.62
N ARG A 584 -33.31 -25.68 4.96
CA ARG A 584 -34.69 -25.62 5.46
C ARG A 584 -34.62 -25.41 6.97
N TYR A 585 -35.26 -24.36 7.45
CA TYR A 585 -35.38 -24.01 8.85
C TYR A 585 -36.75 -23.35 9.08
N PRO A 586 -37.25 -23.31 10.33
CA PRO A 586 -38.54 -22.68 10.64
C PRO A 586 -38.59 -21.23 10.16
N ASP A 587 -39.80 -20.72 9.92
CA ASP A 587 -39.97 -19.30 9.62
C ASP A 587 -39.59 -18.43 10.82
N MET A 588 -39.13 -17.21 10.52
CA MET A 588 -38.78 -16.23 11.55
C MET A 588 -40.02 -15.84 12.36
N CYS A 589 -39.87 -15.74 13.69
CA CYS A 589 -40.98 -15.39 14.57
C CYS A 589 -41.54 -13.99 14.28
N SER A 590 -42.84 -13.78 14.47
CA SER A 590 -43.51 -12.50 14.16
C SER A 590 -42.93 -11.33 14.97
N GLN A 591 -42.67 -11.55 16.26
CA GLN A 591 -42.01 -10.57 17.15
C GLN A 591 -40.60 -10.21 16.65
N CYS A 592 -39.82 -11.21 16.23
CA CYS A 592 -38.48 -11.05 15.65
C CYS A 592 -38.54 -10.14 14.41
N SER A 593 -39.53 -10.39 13.53
CA SER A 593 -39.77 -9.59 12.33
C SER A 593 -40.10 -8.14 12.65
N ALA A 594 -40.96 -7.90 13.64
CA ALA A 594 -41.34 -6.55 14.07
C ALA A 594 -40.14 -5.76 14.61
N VAL A 595 -39.36 -6.36 15.53
CA VAL A 595 -38.15 -5.75 16.11
C VAL A 595 -37.14 -5.38 15.01
N LEU A 596 -36.91 -6.29 14.05
CA LEU A 596 -35.96 -6.04 12.97
C LEU A 596 -36.46 -5.02 11.95
N LYS A 597 -37.77 -4.99 11.66
CA LYS A 597 -38.37 -3.97 10.79
C LYS A 597 -38.18 -2.57 11.39
N GLU A 598 -38.43 -2.42 12.69
CA GLU A 598 -38.20 -1.17 13.41
C GLU A 598 -36.71 -0.79 13.40
N PHE A 599 -35.83 -1.72 13.75
CA PHE A 599 -34.38 -1.50 13.77
C PHE A 599 -33.83 -1.05 12.40
N TYR A 600 -34.24 -1.70 11.31
CA TYR A 600 -33.72 -1.40 9.97
C TYR A 600 -34.43 -0.26 9.26
N LEU A 601 -35.58 0.25 9.74
CA LEU A 601 -36.37 1.27 9.06
C LEU A 601 -35.53 2.49 8.66
N HIS A 602 -34.79 3.06 9.63
CA HIS A 602 -33.93 4.22 9.39
C HIS A 602 -32.88 3.93 8.30
N TYR A 603 -32.22 2.77 8.38
CA TYR A 603 -31.17 2.37 7.44
C TYR A 603 -31.71 2.04 6.04
N ASN A 604 -32.91 1.47 5.95
CA ASN A 604 -33.60 1.20 4.69
C ASN A 604 -34.02 2.51 3.99
N VAL A 605 -34.47 3.51 4.75
CA VAL A 605 -34.74 4.85 4.22
C VAL A 605 -33.45 5.48 3.68
N GLN A 606 -32.34 5.38 4.41
CA GLN A 606 -31.03 5.85 3.94
C GLN A 606 -30.57 5.12 2.67
N LEU A 607 -30.76 3.80 2.61
CA LEU A 607 -30.43 3.00 1.44
C LEU A 607 -31.25 3.45 0.22
N SER A 608 -32.57 3.62 0.37
CA SER A 608 -33.44 4.08 -0.71
C SER A 608 -33.01 5.44 -1.25
N LYS A 609 -32.69 6.39 -0.35
CA LYS A 609 -32.16 7.70 -0.74
C LYS A 609 -30.83 7.59 -1.50
N LEU A 610 -29.90 6.78 -1.01
CA LEU A 610 -28.60 6.55 -1.65
C LEU A 610 -28.77 5.95 -3.05
N LEU A 611 -29.59 4.91 -3.20
CA LEU A 611 -29.85 4.30 -4.51
C LEU A 611 -30.50 5.28 -5.49
N GLY A 612 -31.42 6.12 -5.01
CA GLY A 612 -32.01 7.20 -5.80
C GLY A 612 -30.98 8.22 -6.30
N GLN A 613 -30.05 8.64 -5.43
CA GLN A 613 -28.93 9.52 -5.81
C GLN A 613 -28.02 8.89 -6.87
N LEU A 614 -27.77 7.59 -6.75
CA LEU A 614 -26.95 6.80 -7.68
C LEU A 614 -27.71 6.44 -8.98
N LYS A 615 -29.00 6.78 -9.08
CA LYS A 615 -29.90 6.37 -10.17
C LYS A 615 -29.95 4.84 -10.37
N ILE A 616 -29.81 4.10 -9.28
CA ILE A 616 -29.93 2.64 -9.25
C ILE A 616 -31.36 2.28 -8.86
N VAL A 617 -31.98 1.35 -9.58
CA VAL A 617 -33.32 0.85 -9.26
C VAL A 617 -33.28 0.12 -7.91
N ALA A 618 -34.12 0.57 -6.98
CA ALA A 618 -34.21 -0.05 -5.66
C ALA A 618 -34.71 -1.51 -5.75
N PRO A 619 -34.11 -2.45 -4.99
CA PRO A 619 -34.60 -3.83 -4.89
C PRO A 619 -36.09 -3.89 -4.53
N ASN A 620 -36.80 -4.89 -5.03
CA ASN A 620 -38.23 -5.09 -4.80
C ASN A 620 -38.55 -5.16 -3.30
N TRP A 621 -37.75 -5.92 -2.55
CA TRP A 621 -37.94 -6.07 -1.11
C TRP A 621 -37.88 -4.72 -0.37
N LEU A 622 -37.02 -3.80 -0.81
CA LEU A 622 -36.87 -2.48 -0.19
C LEU A 622 -38.07 -1.59 -0.49
N ARG A 623 -38.57 -1.63 -1.74
CA ARG A 623 -39.77 -0.89 -2.14
C ARG A 623 -41.01 -1.37 -1.39
N GLU A 624 -41.17 -2.69 -1.24
CA GLU A 624 -42.28 -3.28 -0.49
C GLU A 624 -42.21 -2.94 1.01
N GLU A 625 -41.02 -2.94 1.60
CA GLU A 625 -40.82 -2.66 3.02
C GLU A 625 -41.11 -1.20 3.38
N LEU A 626 -40.75 -0.26 2.50
CA LEU A 626 -40.97 1.18 2.70
C LEU A 626 -42.37 1.66 2.29
N THR A 627 -43.11 0.90 1.47
CA THR A 627 -44.50 1.22 1.10
C THR A 627 -45.53 0.66 2.09
N LYS A 628 -45.20 -0.42 2.79
CA LYS A 628 -46.02 -1.04 3.86
C LYS A 628 -45.59 -0.59 5.26
N GLY A 629 -44.85 0.52 5.36
CA GLY A 629 -44.18 1.02 6.56
C GLY A 629 -44.84 2.26 7.12
#